data_AF-A0A1Z8M0J4-F1
#
_entry.id   AF-A0A1Z8M0J4-F1
#
_cell.length_a   1.000
_cell.length_b   1.000
_cell.length_c   1.000
_cell.angle_alpha   90.00
_cell.angle_beta   90.00
_cell.angle_gamma   90.00
#
_symmetry.space_group_name_H-M   'P 1'
#
loop_
_entity.id
_entity.type
_entity.pdbx_description
1 polymer ?
#
loop_
_entity_poly.entity_id
_entity_poly.type
_entity_poly.pdbx_seq_one_letter_code
_entity_poly.pdbx_strand_id
1 'polypeptide(L)' 'MAGICVLAVGGCQALHGRNLISPPGSVLYQQANATIHDPFPQGDIGHNDGSMRPPDYQVPMPPAVRNRMKADITPWLQD' A
#
# COMPACT_ATOMS: atom_id res chain seq x y z
N MET A 1 25.26 -25.66 11.32
CA MET A 1 24.44 -25.41 10.12
C MET A 1 22.99 -25.86 10.39
N ALA A 2 22.24 -25.13 11.22
CA ALA A 2 20.84 -25.47 11.54
C ALA A 2 19.90 -24.24 11.58
N GLY A 3 20.43 -23.03 11.41
CA GLY A 3 19.67 -21.79 11.55
C GLY A 3 18.92 -21.33 10.29
N ILE A 4 19.24 -21.89 9.12
CA ILE A 4 18.70 -21.40 7.83
C ILE A 4 17.29 -21.97 7.55
N CYS A 5 16.97 -23.18 8.02
CA CYS A 5 15.72 -23.86 7.64
C CYS A 5 14.45 -23.34 8.34
N VAL A 6 14.55 -22.63 9.47
CA VAL A 6 13.37 -22.17 10.23
C VAL A 6 12.64 -21.01 9.53
N LEU A 7 13.33 -20.27 8.65
CA LEU A 7 12.75 -19.13 7.93
C LEU A 7 11.79 -19.54 6.79
N ALA A 8 11.91 -20.76 6.27
CA ALA A 8 11.15 -21.18 5.09
C ALA A 8 9.67 -21.52 5.39
N VAL A 9 9.32 -21.83 6.65
CA VAL A 9 7.97 -22.33 7.01
C VAL A 9 7.12 -21.27 7.74
N GLY A 10 7.74 -20.24 8.32
CA GLY A 10 7.06 -19.24 9.17
C GLY A 10 6.43 -18.05 8.44
N GLY A 11 6.65 -17.91 7.12
CA GLY A 11 6.22 -16.74 6.35
C GLY A 11 6.75 -15.40 6.89
N CYS A 12 6.49 -14.31 6.17
CA CYS A 12 6.88 -12.97 6.64
C CYS A 12 6.09 -12.52 7.89
N GLN A 13 4.98 -13.20 8.22
CA GLN A 13 4.19 -12.93 9.43
C GLN A 13 4.99 -13.21 10.72
N ALA A 14 5.83 -14.24 10.73
CA ALA A 14 6.71 -14.52 11.86
C ALA A 14 7.81 -13.46 12.04
N LEU A 15 8.21 -12.77 10.95
CA LEU A 15 9.18 -11.69 10.99
C LEU A 15 8.55 -10.39 11.52
N HIS A 16 7.29 -10.11 11.18
CA HIS A 16 6.51 -9.02 11.79
C HIS A 16 6.29 -9.25 13.30
N GLY A 17 5.86 -10.45 13.70
CA GLY A 17 5.62 -10.77 15.11
C GLY A 17 6.88 -10.70 15.99
N ARG A 18 8.06 -10.76 15.38
CA ARG A 18 9.38 -10.61 16.03
C ARG A 18 9.99 -9.22 15.87
N ASN A 19 9.27 -8.25 15.28
CA ASN A 19 9.74 -6.90 14.97
C ASN A 19 11.03 -6.87 14.12
N LEU A 20 11.29 -7.91 13.33
CA LEU A 20 12.44 -7.97 12.42
C LEU A 20 12.18 -7.21 11.12
N ILE A 21 10.91 -7.02 10.78
CA ILE A 21 10.45 -6.21 9.65
C ILE A 21 9.34 -5.30 10.18
N SER A 22 9.36 -4.04 9.79
CA SER A 22 8.31 -3.09 10.17
C SER A 22 6.97 -3.51 9.54
N PRO A 23 5.86 -3.44 10.31
CA PRO A 23 4.55 -3.70 9.75
C PRO A 23 4.23 -2.66 8.65
N PRO A 24 3.37 -2.99 7.68
CA PRO A 24 3.08 -2.16 6.50
C PRO A 24 2.30 -0.86 6.81
N GLY A 25 2.18 -0.46 8.08
CA GLY A 25 1.43 0.72 8.51
C GLY A 25 -0.09 0.50 8.56
N SER A 26 -0.83 1.55 8.86
CA SER A 26 -2.31 1.51 8.90
C SER A 26 -2.89 1.29 7.50
N VAL A 27 -4.16 0.85 7.43
CA VAL A 27 -4.85 0.68 6.14
C VAL A 27 -4.90 2.00 5.36
N LEU A 28 -5.11 3.13 6.05
CA LEU A 28 -5.12 4.46 5.42
C LEU A 28 -3.75 4.84 4.86
N TYR A 29 -2.66 4.56 5.58
CA TYR A 29 -1.29 4.75 5.08
C TYR A 29 -1.07 3.95 3.79
N GLN A 30 -1.45 2.67 3.78
CA GLN A 30 -1.31 1.81 2.62
C GLN A 30 -2.16 2.29 1.44
N GLN A 31 -3.40 2.70 1.69
CA GLN A 31 -4.30 3.22 0.65
C GLN A 31 -3.78 4.54 0.07
N ALA A 32 -3.34 5.47 0.91
CA ALA A 32 -2.81 6.75 0.46
C ALA A 32 -1.54 6.55 -0.38
N ASN A 33 -0.65 5.66 0.09
CA ASN A 33 0.57 5.31 -0.64
C ASN A 33 0.27 4.64 -1.98
N ALA A 34 -0.67 3.69 -2.01
CA ALA A 34 -1.13 3.05 -3.25
C ALA A 34 -1.73 4.05 -4.24
N THR A 35 -2.45 5.06 -3.74
CA THR A 35 -3.10 6.08 -4.56
C THR A 35 -2.09 7.06 -5.20
N ILE A 36 -0.98 7.38 -4.52
CA ILE A 36 0.08 8.27 -5.04
C ILE A 36 0.94 7.58 -6.09
N HIS A 37 1.28 6.32 -5.83
CA HIS A 37 2.18 5.55 -6.69
C HIS A 37 1.45 4.79 -7.80
N ASP A 38 0.15 5.05 -7.99
CA ASP A 38 -0.61 4.51 -9.10
C ASP A 38 -0.20 5.21 -10.41
N PRO A 39 0.32 4.47 -11.41
CA PRO A 39 0.64 5.05 -12.70
C PRO A 39 -0.60 5.42 -13.53
N PHE A 40 -1.78 4.91 -13.17
CA PHE A 40 -3.02 5.17 -13.90
C PHE A 40 -3.72 6.43 -13.40
N PRO A 41 -4.33 7.20 -14.31
CA PRO A 41 -5.08 8.39 -13.92
C PRO A 41 -6.25 8.01 -13.02
N GLN A 42 -6.51 8.85 -12.02
CA GLN A 42 -7.69 8.71 -11.19
C GLN A 42 -8.92 9.10 -12.01
N GLY A 43 -10.01 8.33 -11.89
CA GLY A 43 -11.21 8.51 -12.72
C GLY A 43 -11.92 9.85 -12.54
N ASP A 44 -11.51 10.65 -11.56
CA ASP A 44 -12.01 11.99 -11.29
C ASP A 44 -11.02 13.12 -11.63
N ILE A 45 -9.82 12.77 -12.12
CA ILE A 45 -8.79 13.71 -12.61
C ILE A 45 -8.42 13.27 -14.04
N GLY A 46 -9.31 13.50 -15.00
CA GLY A 46 -9.09 13.24 -16.42
C GLY A 46 -10.11 12.30 -17.06
N HIS A 47 -9.93 12.04 -18.35
CA HIS A 47 -10.78 11.10 -19.09
C HIS A 47 -10.39 9.66 -18.71
N ASN A 48 -11.38 8.84 -18.36
CA ASN A 48 -11.15 7.44 -18.01
C ASN A 48 -10.92 6.62 -19.29
N ASP A 49 -9.66 6.52 -19.71
CA ASP A 49 -9.25 5.63 -20.78
C ASP A 49 -9.15 4.19 -20.24
N GLY A 50 -10.30 3.50 -20.19
CA GLY A 50 -10.46 2.15 -19.65
C GLY A 50 -9.64 1.06 -20.36
N SER A 51 -8.81 1.44 -21.33
CA SER A 51 -7.89 0.57 -22.06
C SER A 51 -6.53 0.41 -21.38
N MET A 52 -6.11 1.37 -20.54
CA MET A 52 -4.75 1.39 -20.01
C MET A 52 -4.55 0.42 -18.84
N ARG A 53 -5.60 0.22 -18.05
CA ARG A 53 -5.54 -0.56 -16.81
C ARG A 53 -5.86 -2.03 -17.07
N PRO A 54 -5.19 -2.97 -16.38
CA PRO A 54 -5.54 -4.39 -16.50
C PRO A 54 -7.03 -4.60 -16.16
N PRO A 55 -7.74 -5.56 -16.81
CA PRO A 55 -9.18 -5.74 -16.65
C PRO A 55 -9.66 -5.84 -15.20
N ASP A 56 -8.95 -6.62 -14.39
CA ASP A 56 -9.30 -6.83 -12.97
C ASP A 56 -9.07 -5.60 -12.08
N TYR A 57 -8.35 -4.58 -12.58
CA TYR A 57 -7.97 -3.37 -11.85
C TYR A 57 -8.67 -2.12 -12.38
N GLN A 58 -9.56 -2.26 -13.36
CA GLN A 58 -10.32 -1.15 -13.95
C GLN A 58 -11.13 -0.38 -12.89
N VAL A 59 -11.66 -1.10 -11.88
CA VAL A 59 -12.35 -0.51 -10.74
C VAL A 59 -11.41 -0.48 -9.53
N PRO A 60 -10.80 0.68 -9.20
CA PRO A 60 -9.93 0.76 -8.04
C PRO A 60 -10.75 0.62 -6.76
N MET A 61 -10.09 0.13 -5.70
CA MET A 61 -10.65 0.24 -4.35
C MET A 61 -10.85 1.72 -4.00
N PRO A 62 -11.77 2.04 -3.06
CA PRO A 62 -11.95 3.40 -2.60
C PRO A 62 -10.60 4.03 -2.18
N PRO A 63 -10.21 5.18 -2.78
CA PRO A 63 -8.97 5.82 -2.43
C PRO A 63 -9.02 6.39 -1.00
N ALA A 64 -7.85 6.68 -0.44
CA ALA A 64 -7.77 7.38 0.84
C ALA A 64 -8.49 8.74 0.77
N VAL A 65 -9.01 9.22 1.90
CA VAL A 65 -9.68 10.52 1.98
C VAL A 65 -8.68 11.61 1.62
N ARG A 66 -8.86 12.28 0.48
CA ARG A 66 -7.91 13.28 -0.07
C ARG A 66 -7.47 14.33 0.93
N ASN A 67 -8.39 14.84 1.76
CA ASN A 67 -8.11 15.86 2.76
C ASN A 67 -7.18 15.39 3.89
N ARG A 68 -6.99 14.07 4.04
CA ARG A 68 -6.08 13.47 5.02
C ARG A 68 -4.85 12.85 4.39
N MET A 69 -4.84 12.72 3.06
CA MET A 69 -3.81 12.02 2.30
C MET A 69 -2.40 12.48 2.70
N LYS A 70 -2.11 13.79 2.75
CA LYS A 70 -0.83 14.33 3.24
C LYS A 70 -0.45 13.76 4.62
N ALA A 71 -1.36 13.86 5.59
CA ALA A 71 -1.13 13.38 6.95
C ALA A 71 -0.98 11.86 7.02
N ASP A 72 -1.69 11.14 6.15
CA ASP A 72 -1.68 9.68 6.07
C ASP A 72 -0.40 9.14 5.43
N ILE A 73 0.23 9.83 4.46
CA ILE A 73 1.46 9.33 3.80
C ILE A 73 2.73 9.77 4.55
N THR A 74 2.69 10.93 5.20
CA THR A 74 3.83 11.48 5.94
C THR A 74 3.53 11.59 7.43
N PRO A 75 3.27 10.48 8.14
CA PRO A 75 2.94 10.51 9.57
C PRO A 75 4.08 11.05 10.45
N TRP A 76 5.31 11.07 9.94
CA TRP A 76 6.49 11.63 10.61
C TRP A 76 6.62 13.16 10.47
N LEU A 77 5.79 13.79 9.62
CA LEU A 77 5.82 15.22 9.30
C LEU A 77 4.51 15.89 9.72
N GLN A 78 4.02 15.52 10.90
CA GLN A 78 2.85 16.14 11.54
C GLN A 78 3.39 17.20 12.51
N ASP A 79 3.10 18.48 12.25
CA ASP A 79 3.48 19.62 13.11
C ASP A 79 2.71 19.60 14.45
#